data_AF-A0A9W3SFR2-F1
#
_entry.id   AF-A0A9W3SFR2-F1
#
_cell.length_a   1.000
_cell.length_b   1.000
_cell.length_c   1.000
_cell.angle_alpha   90.00
_cell.angle_beta   90.00
_cell.angle_gamma   90.00
#
_symmetry.space_group_name_H-M   'P 1'
#
loop_
_entity.id
_entity.type
_entity.pdbx_description
1 polymer ?
#
loop_
_entity_poly.entity_id
_entity_poly.type
_entity_poly.pdbx_seq_one_letter_code
_entity_poly.pdbx_strand_id
1 'polypeptide(L)'
;MISFHYKDKEISNILKTLTIVIDTRENVNGHILDYLHQKGIPIKNQKLDTGDYGCMIPKNEELGISRDVYLDSRVERKAHMDEIAGNLQKDTQTAFENELIRSKNIPFTLIVEDLHGYEKMLQGKYRSKYNPLALLGRLNTFKAKYNFEIVYIYKLN
;
A
#
# COMPACT_ATOMS: atom_id res chain seq x y z
N MET A 1 3.88 37.82 4.39
CA MET A 1 4.01 36.37 4.11
C MET A 1 3.07 36.07 2.96
N ILE A 2 3.56 35.58 1.83
CA ILE A 2 2.70 35.16 0.72
C ILE A 2 2.21 33.76 1.06
N SER A 3 0.89 33.56 1.14
CA SER A 3 0.27 32.27 1.36
C SER A 3 -0.40 31.84 0.06
N PHE A 4 -0.01 30.68 -0.45
CA PHE A 4 -0.68 30.05 -1.58
C PHE A 4 -1.71 29.06 -1.04
N HIS A 5 -2.93 29.11 -1.57
CA HIS A 5 -4.01 28.23 -1.16
C HIS A 5 -4.84 27.84 -2.39
N TYR A 6 -5.12 26.55 -2.51
CA TYR A 6 -6.05 26.02 -3.50
C TYR A 6 -7.46 26.04 -2.93
N LYS A 7 -8.43 26.52 -3.73
CA LYS A 7 -9.84 26.36 -3.43
C LYS A 7 -10.24 24.89 -3.56
N ASP A 8 -11.30 24.47 -2.89
CA ASP A 8 -11.79 23.08 -2.93
C ASP A 8 -12.01 22.55 -4.35
N LYS A 9 -12.49 23.40 -5.28
CA LYS A 9 -12.66 23.04 -6.68
C LYS A 9 -11.32 22.76 -7.37
N GLU A 10 -10.28 23.54 -7.06
CA GLU A 10 -8.94 23.34 -7.60
C GLU A 10 -8.33 22.06 -7.03
N ILE A 11 -8.46 21.83 -5.72
CA ILE A 11 -8.04 20.57 -5.08
C ILE A 11 -8.73 19.38 -5.76
N SER A 12 -10.05 19.44 -5.96
CA SER A 12 -10.80 18.38 -6.65
C SER A 12 -10.30 18.13 -8.07
N ASN A 13 -9.98 19.20 -8.82
CA ASN A 13 -9.43 19.07 -10.17
C ASN A 13 -8.02 18.47 -10.16
N ILE A 14 -7.16 18.86 -9.20
CA ILE A 14 -5.82 18.29 -9.01
C ILE A 14 -5.93 16.80 -8.68
N LEU A 15 -6.82 16.42 -7.77
CA LEU A 15 -6.97 15.02 -7.37
C LEU A 15 -7.47 14.13 -8.52
N LYS A 16 -8.22 14.67 -9.49
CA LYS A 16 -8.63 13.94 -10.70
C LYS A 16 -7.48 13.64 -11.65
N THR A 17 -6.34 14.33 -11.54
CA THR A 17 -5.15 14.07 -12.37
C THR A 17 -4.17 13.12 -11.71
N LEU A 18 -4.48 12.62 -10.51
CA LEU A 18 -3.62 11.72 -9.75
C LEU A 18 -3.30 10.46 -10.56
N THR A 19 -2.01 10.18 -10.70
CA THR A 19 -1.47 9.01 -11.37
C THR A 19 -1.03 8.00 -10.33
N ILE A 20 -1.47 6.75 -10.47
CA ILE A 20 -1.01 5.63 -9.64
C ILE A 20 0.41 5.27 -10.06
N VAL A 21 1.31 5.20 -9.09
CA VAL A 21 2.69 4.75 -9.29
C VAL A 21 2.79 3.31 -8.80
N ILE A 22 3.22 2.40 -9.67
CA ILE A 22 3.36 0.98 -9.35
C ILE A 22 4.84 0.63 -9.31
N ASP A 23 5.27 -0.05 -8.25
CA ASP A 23 6.63 -0.56 -8.12
C ASP A 23 6.95 -1.54 -9.26
N THR A 24 8.10 -1.34 -9.90
CA THR A 24 8.53 -2.18 -11.04
C THR A 24 8.70 -3.67 -10.72
N ARG A 25 8.76 -4.06 -9.43
CA ARG A 25 8.87 -5.45 -9.00
C ARG A 25 7.50 -6.11 -8.79
N GLU A 26 6.41 -5.34 -8.76
CA GLU A 26 5.06 -5.86 -8.63
C GLU A 26 4.57 -6.40 -9.98
N ASN A 27 4.75 -7.71 -10.17
CA ASN A 27 4.52 -8.39 -11.45
C ASN A 27 3.24 -9.26 -11.47
N VAL A 28 2.60 -9.47 -10.32
CA VAL A 28 1.40 -10.32 -10.19
C VAL A 28 0.21 -9.47 -9.76
N ASN A 29 -0.14 -8.51 -10.61
CA ASN A 29 -1.17 -7.49 -10.38
C ASN A 29 -2.10 -7.26 -11.59
N GLY A 30 -2.19 -8.22 -12.51
CA GLY A 30 -2.97 -8.08 -13.75
C GLY A 30 -4.41 -7.62 -13.52
N HIS A 31 -5.10 -8.20 -12.54
CA HIS A 31 -6.48 -7.80 -12.18
C HIS A 31 -6.60 -6.34 -11.69
N ILE A 32 -5.55 -5.80 -11.06
CA ILE A 32 -5.50 -4.39 -10.66
C ILE A 32 -5.24 -3.50 -11.88
N LEU A 33 -4.27 -3.87 -12.72
CA LEU A 33 -3.97 -3.14 -13.96
C LEU A 33 -5.20 -3.06 -14.87
N ASP A 34 -5.90 -4.19 -15.06
CA ASP A 34 -7.12 -4.27 -15.87
C ASP A 34 -8.21 -3.35 -15.31
N TYR A 35 -8.41 -3.34 -14.00
CA TYR A 35 -9.36 -2.43 -13.35
C TYR A 35 -8.97 -0.96 -13.55
N LEU A 36 -7.71 -0.60 -13.30
CA LEU A 36 -7.23 0.78 -13.45
C LEU A 36 -7.35 1.25 -14.90
N HIS A 37 -6.98 0.42 -15.87
CA HIS A 37 -7.16 0.70 -17.29
C HIS A 37 -8.63 0.85 -17.67
N GLN A 38 -9.50 -0.05 -17.20
CA GLN A 38 -10.94 0.03 -17.45
C GLN A 38 -11.55 1.34 -16.91
N LYS A 39 -11.05 1.84 -15.78
CA LYS A 39 -11.47 3.11 -15.18
C LYS A 39 -10.79 4.33 -15.78
N GLY A 40 -9.85 4.14 -16.72
CA GLY A 40 -9.07 5.23 -17.31
C GLY A 40 -8.19 5.94 -16.28
N ILE A 41 -7.80 5.25 -15.20
CA ILE A 41 -6.91 5.81 -14.18
C ILE A 41 -5.48 5.76 -14.71
N PRO A 42 -4.76 6.88 -14.75
CA PRO A 42 -3.40 6.91 -15.26
C PRO A 42 -2.45 6.14 -14.34
N ILE A 43 -1.51 5.41 -14.95
CA ILE A 43 -0.53 4.57 -14.28
C ILE A 43 0.89 4.93 -14.73
N LYS A 44 1.84 4.85 -13.80
CA LYS A 44 3.28 4.94 -14.08
C LYS A 44 4.02 3.82 -13.36
N ASN A 45 4.82 3.05 -14.09
CA ASN A 45 5.72 2.07 -13.49
C ASN A 45 7.04 2.74 -13.10
N GLN A 46 7.44 2.61 -11.84
CA GLN A 46 8.66 3.20 -11.31
C GLN A 46 9.11 2.44 -10.06
N LYS A 47 10.41 2.26 -9.85
CA LYS A 47 10.92 1.71 -8.59
C LYS A 47 10.50 2.61 -7.41
N LEU A 48 9.91 2.01 -6.38
CA LEU A 48 9.62 2.59 -5.09
C LEU A 48 10.60 2.02 -4.05
N ASP A 49 11.01 2.83 -3.07
CA ASP A 49 11.87 2.36 -1.99
C ASP A 49 11.09 1.54 -0.94
N THR A 50 9.77 1.71 -0.90
CA THR A 50 8.83 1.01 0.00
C THR A 50 7.43 1.02 -0.61
N GLY A 51 6.65 -0.04 -0.34
CA GLY A 51 5.33 -0.30 -0.89
C GLY A 51 5.34 -0.76 -2.35
N ASP A 52 4.26 -1.39 -2.75
CA ASP A 52 4.00 -1.81 -4.13
C ASP A 52 3.30 -0.71 -4.95
N TYR A 53 2.54 0.15 -4.27
CA TYR A 53 1.78 1.23 -4.90
C TYR A 53 1.99 2.56 -4.16
N GLY A 54 2.05 3.63 -4.94
CA GLY A 54 2.02 5.01 -4.49
C GLY A 54 1.21 5.86 -5.47
N CYS A 55 1.34 7.18 -5.37
CA CYS A 55 0.71 8.09 -6.32
C CYS A 55 1.50 9.38 -6.48
N MET A 56 1.24 10.05 -7.60
CA MET A 56 1.81 11.36 -7.92
C MET A 56 0.77 12.26 -8.56
N ILE A 57 0.95 13.56 -8.37
CA ILE A 57 0.20 14.62 -9.05
C ILE A 57 1.10 15.14 -10.18
N PRO A 58 0.66 15.09 -11.45
CA PRO A 58 1.49 15.50 -12.57
C PRO A 58 1.74 17.01 -12.54
N LYS A 59 2.85 17.43 -13.15
CA LYS A 59 3.09 18.84 -13.47
C LYS A 59 1.84 19.46 -14.14
N ASN A 60 1.41 20.61 -13.62
CA ASN A 60 0.32 21.42 -14.16
C ASN A 60 0.58 22.91 -13.88
N GLU A 61 1.11 23.63 -14.88
CA GLU A 61 1.46 25.05 -14.75
C GLU A 61 0.24 25.95 -14.53
N GLU A 62 -0.92 25.61 -15.10
CA GLU A 62 -2.15 26.41 -14.94
C GLU A 62 -2.61 26.45 -13.47
N LEU A 63 -2.32 25.37 -12.73
CA LEU A 63 -2.59 25.25 -11.30
C LEU A 63 -1.34 25.51 -10.45
N GLY A 64 -0.26 26.05 -11.02
CA GLY A 64 0.97 26.39 -10.28
C GLY A 64 1.81 25.19 -9.81
N ILE A 65 1.54 23.99 -10.34
CA ILE A 65 2.29 22.75 -10.05
C ILE A 65 3.43 22.64 -11.06
N SER A 66 4.59 23.19 -10.72
CA SER A 66 5.74 23.31 -11.65
C SER A 66 6.46 22.00 -12.00
N ARG A 67 6.19 20.90 -11.28
CA ARG A 67 6.83 19.59 -11.45
C ARG A 67 5.91 18.47 -10.93
N ASP A 68 6.20 17.22 -11.28
CA ASP A 68 5.52 16.07 -10.69
C ASP A 68 5.73 16.05 -9.16
N VAL A 69 4.65 15.91 -8.42
CA VAL A 69 4.65 15.84 -6.96
C VAL A 69 4.30 14.41 -6.55
N TYR A 70 5.28 13.69 -6.02
CA TYR A 70 5.06 12.35 -5.47
C TYR A 70 4.49 12.48 -4.07
N LEU A 71 3.36 11.83 -3.82
CA LEU A 71 2.77 11.79 -2.49
C LEU A 71 3.48 10.71 -1.67
N ASP A 72 3.64 10.96 -0.38
CA ASP A 72 4.39 10.07 0.52
C ASP A 72 3.62 8.79 0.86
N SER A 73 2.30 8.74 0.66
CA SER A 73 1.48 7.58 1.00
C SER A 73 1.81 6.35 0.17
N ARG A 74 1.79 5.18 0.81
CA ARG A 74 2.14 3.90 0.20
C ARG A 74 1.16 2.80 0.58
N VAL A 75 0.96 1.90 -0.36
CA VAL A 75 0.21 0.65 -0.18
C VAL A 75 1.14 -0.52 -0.46
N GLU A 76 1.21 -1.44 0.47
CA GLU A 76 1.83 -2.75 0.29
C GLU A 76 0.71 -3.77 0.03
N ARG A 77 0.86 -4.59 -0.99
CA ARG A 77 -0.10 -5.64 -1.32
C ARG A 77 0.40 -6.98 -0.82
N LYS A 78 -0.54 -7.76 -0.29
CA LYS A 78 -0.36 -9.18 0.00
C LYS A 78 -1.50 -9.97 -0.60
N ALA A 79 -1.18 -11.10 -1.24
CA ALA A 79 -2.17 -11.90 -1.92
C ALA A 79 -3.15 -12.56 -0.93
N HIS A 80 -2.65 -12.95 0.24
CA HIS A 80 -3.42 -13.67 1.26
C HIS A 80 -2.68 -13.77 2.59
N MET A 81 -3.38 -14.23 3.63
CA MET A 81 -2.83 -14.36 4.98
C MET A 81 -1.60 -15.28 5.09
N ASP A 82 -1.48 -16.31 4.24
CA ASP A 82 -0.30 -17.19 4.21
C ASP A 82 1.00 -16.43 3.92
N GLU A 83 0.92 -15.35 3.14
CA GLU A 83 2.09 -14.57 2.75
C GLU A 83 2.61 -13.77 3.94
N ILE A 84 1.71 -13.15 4.72
CA ILE A 84 2.07 -12.45 5.96
C ILE A 84 2.66 -13.44 6.97
N ALA A 85 2.00 -14.57 7.21
CA ALA A 85 2.47 -15.57 8.16
C ALA A 85 3.81 -16.20 7.74
N GLY A 86 4.06 -16.32 6.42
CA GLY A 86 5.33 -16.74 5.85
C GLY A 86 6.44 -15.69 5.98
N ASN A 87 6.12 -14.41 5.77
CA ASN A 87 7.06 -13.30 5.87
C ASN A 87 7.50 -12.99 7.31
N LEU A 88 6.82 -13.53 8.32
CA LEU A 88 7.20 -13.38 9.73
C LEU A 88 8.01 -14.55 10.29
N GLN A 89 8.38 -15.52 9.46
CA GLN A 89 9.27 -16.61 9.87
C GLN A 89 10.70 -16.12 10.11
N LYS A 90 11.51 -16.93 10.79
CA LYS A 90 12.85 -16.56 11.27
C LYS A 90 13.75 -15.96 10.16
N ASP A 91 13.69 -16.51 8.95
CA ASP A 91 14.60 -16.14 7.85
C ASP A 91 14.06 -15.00 6.98
N THR A 92 12.76 -14.70 7.05
CA THR A 92 12.06 -13.70 6.21
C THR A 92 11.63 -12.45 6.99
N GLN A 93 11.49 -12.55 8.31
CA GLN A 93 10.99 -11.48 9.18
C GLN A 93 11.79 -10.18 9.09
N THR A 94 13.10 -10.26 8.86
CA THR A 94 13.95 -9.06 8.77
C THR A 94 13.60 -8.23 7.55
N ALA A 95 13.29 -8.88 6.42
CA ALA A 95 12.87 -8.17 5.20
C ALA A 95 11.51 -7.48 5.41
N PHE A 96 10.57 -8.18 6.05
CA PHE A 96 9.26 -7.64 6.39
C PHE A 96 9.36 -6.45 7.35
N GLU A 97 10.15 -6.55 8.43
CA GLU A 97 10.32 -5.46 9.37
C GLU A 97 11.06 -4.26 8.75
N ASN A 98 12.04 -4.50 7.87
CA ASN A 98 12.73 -3.44 7.14
C ASN A 98 11.79 -2.64 6.22
N GLU A 99 10.77 -3.27 5.65
CA GLU A 99 9.71 -2.60 4.88
C GLU A 99 8.95 -1.62 5.78
N LEU A 100 8.54 -2.07 6.96
CA LEU A 100 7.84 -1.23 7.94
C LEU A 100 8.72 -0.09 8.47
N ILE A 101 10.02 -0.32 8.64
CA ILE A 101 10.97 0.73 9.05
C ILE A 101 11.06 1.84 7.99
N ARG A 102 11.05 1.49 6.70
CA ARG A 102 11.05 2.47 5.61
C ARG A 102 9.74 3.26 5.54
N SER A 103 8.63 2.64 5.90
CA SER A 103 7.30 3.28 5.81
C SER A 103 6.83 3.99 7.10
N LYS A 104 7.57 3.88 8.21
CA LYS A 104 7.14 4.37 9.55
C LYS A 104 6.73 5.85 9.67
N ASN A 105 7.18 6.70 8.75
CA ASN A 105 6.97 8.16 8.79
C ASN A 105 5.96 8.64 7.73
N ILE A 106 5.33 7.72 7.01
CA ILE A 106 4.40 8.01 5.93
C ILE A 106 3.09 7.26 6.15
N PRO A 107 1.95 7.72 5.62
CA PRO A 107 0.73 6.92 5.62
C PRO A 107 0.97 5.60 4.86
N PHE A 108 0.95 4.48 5.58
CA PHE A 108 1.22 3.16 5.04
C PHE A 108 0.07 2.21 5.33
N THR A 109 -0.42 1.51 4.32
CA THR A 109 -1.47 0.50 4.47
C THR A 109 -1.03 -0.79 3.82
N LEU A 110 -1.13 -1.90 4.55
CA LEU A 110 -0.96 -3.24 4.02
C LEU A 110 -2.35 -3.77 3.63
N ILE A 111 -2.59 -3.90 2.33
CA ILE A 111 -3.83 -4.48 1.80
C ILE A 111 -3.64 -5.97 1.55
N VAL A 112 -4.55 -6.77 2.08
CA VAL A 112 -4.57 -8.22 1.93
C VAL A 112 -5.78 -8.60 1.08
N GLU A 113 -5.54 -9.22 -0.07
CA GLU A 113 -6.60 -9.71 -0.99
C GLU A 113 -7.25 -11.02 -0.50
N ASP A 114 -7.54 -11.08 0.79
CA ASP A 114 -8.21 -12.18 1.46
C ASP A 114 -9.17 -11.60 2.49
N LEU A 115 -10.43 -11.39 2.10
CA LEU A 115 -11.45 -10.78 2.97
C LEU A 115 -11.57 -11.48 4.32
N HIS A 116 -11.50 -12.82 4.32
CA HIS A 116 -11.57 -13.63 5.54
C HIS A 116 -10.19 -13.85 6.17
N GLY A 117 -9.16 -13.13 5.73
CA GLY A 117 -7.78 -13.30 6.17
C GLY A 117 -7.61 -13.11 7.68
N TYR A 118 -8.30 -12.12 8.26
CA TYR A 118 -8.29 -11.92 9.72
C TYR A 118 -8.90 -13.10 10.46
N GLU A 119 -10.06 -13.60 10.02
CA GLU A 119 -10.71 -14.77 10.60
C GLU A 119 -9.83 -16.03 10.50
N LYS A 120 -9.26 -16.26 9.30
CA LYS A 120 -8.32 -17.36 9.06
C LYS A 120 -7.10 -17.27 9.96
N MET A 121 -6.56 -16.06 10.18
CA MET A 121 -5.44 -15.84 11.10
C MET A 121 -5.81 -16.28 12.52
N LEU A 122 -6.96 -15.85 13.03
CA LEU A 122 -7.40 -16.21 14.38
C LEU A 122 -7.63 -17.72 14.54
N GLN A 123 -8.14 -18.37 13.49
CA GLN A 123 -8.41 -19.81 13.46
C GLN A 123 -7.17 -20.66 13.13
N GLY A 124 -6.02 -20.05 12.80
CA GLY A 124 -4.83 -20.78 12.35
C GLY A 124 -4.97 -21.44 10.98
N LYS A 125 -5.89 -20.95 10.13
CA LYS A 125 -6.17 -21.48 8.79
C LYS A 125 -5.21 -20.87 7.75
N TYR A 126 -3.93 -21.17 7.91
CA TYR A 126 -2.84 -20.83 6.99
C TYR A 126 -1.77 -21.94 7.03
N ARG A 127 -0.93 -22.04 6.00
CA ARG A 127 0.08 -23.07 5.79
C ARG A 127 1.19 -23.05 6.84
N SER A 128 1.55 -21.84 7.29
CA SER A 128 2.58 -21.66 8.33
C SER A 128 2.12 -22.28 9.66
N LYS A 129 3.06 -22.86 10.43
CA LYS A 129 2.79 -23.35 11.80
C LYS A 129 2.89 -22.25 12.86
N TYR A 130 2.92 -20.98 12.44
CA TYR A 130 2.96 -19.85 13.37
C TYR A 130 1.76 -19.94 14.31
N ASN A 131 1.97 -19.84 15.62
CA ASN A 131 0.86 -19.86 16.57
C ASN A 131 -0.08 -18.65 16.36
N PRO A 132 -1.41 -18.83 16.23
CA PRO A 132 -2.35 -17.74 15.95
C PRO A 132 -2.29 -16.55 16.92
N LEU A 133 -2.24 -16.82 18.23
CA LEU A 133 -2.19 -15.76 19.25
C LEU A 133 -0.86 -15.02 19.22
N ALA A 134 0.25 -15.74 18.99
CA ALA A 134 1.56 -15.13 18.83
C ALA A 134 1.64 -14.27 17.56
N LEU A 135 1.02 -14.70 16.46
CA LEU A 135 0.94 -13.96 15.21
C LEU A 135 0.13 -12.66 15.38
N LEU A 136 -1.06 -12.77 15.98
CA LEU A 136 -1.90 -11.61 16.31
C LEU A 136 -1.16 -10.60 17.19
N GLY A 137 -0.53 -11.07 18.28
CA GLY A 137 0.24 -10.21 19.17
C GLY A 137 1.37 -9.49 18.44
N ARG A 138 2.11 -10.22 17.61
CA ARG A 138 3.22 -9.66 16.82
C ARG A 138 2.75 -8.61 15.82
N LEU A 139 1.68 -8.87 15.07
CA LEU A 139 1.13 -7.90 14.13
C LEU A 139 0.63 -6.64 14.85
N ASN A 140 -0.06 -6.78 15.98
CA ASN A 140 -0.48 -5.63 16.77
C ASN A 140 0.70 -4.81 17.31
N THR A 141 1.78 -5.47 17.77
CA THR A 141 3.02 -4.79 18.16
C THR A 141 3.62 -4.03 16.98
N PHE A 142 3.66 -4.63 15.79
CA PHE A 142 4.18 -3.98 14.59
C PHE A 142 3.31 -2.79 14.17
N LYS A 143 1.98 -2.92 14.17
CA LYS A 143 1.06 -1.81 13.88
C LYS A 143 1.31 -0.63 14.83
N ALA A 144 1.42 -0.89 16.13
CA ALA A 144 1.69 0.15 17.12
C ALA A 144 3.09 0.78 16.96
N LYS A 145 4.11 -0.03 16.65
CA LYS A 145 5.51 0.42 16.52
C LYS A 145 5.76 1.23 15.24
N TYR A 146 5.11 0.85 14.14
CA TYR A 146 5.37 1.39 12.79
C TYR A 146 4.21 2.20 12.21
N ASN A 147 3.12 2.38 12.97
CA ASN A 147 1.98 3.22 12.61
C ASN A 147 1.37 2.91 11.23
N PHE A 148 0.99 1.64 11.04
CA PHE A 148 0.32 1.19 9.82
C PHE A 148 -0.92 0.36 10.13
N GLU A 149 -1.77 0.23 9.11
CA GLU A 149 -3.00 -0.57 9.17
C GLU A 149 -2.94 -1.77 8.22
N ILE A 150 -3.70 -2.81 8.58
CA ILE A 150 -3.92 -3.99 7.73
C ILE A 150 -5.39 -4.01 7.34
N VAL A 151 -5.67 -4.01 6.04
CA VAL A 151 -7.03 -4.01 5.50
C VAL A 151 -7.24 -5.26 4.65
N TYR A 152 -8.28 -6.02 4.97
CA TYR A 152 -8.63 -7.26 4.28
C TYR A 152 -9.75 -6.99 3.28
N ILE A 153 -9.55 -7.36 2.01
CA ILE A 153 -10.49 -7.09 0.92
C ILE A 153 -10.72 -8.31 0.02
N TYR A 154 -11.76 -8.25 -0.79
CA TYR A 154 -11.91 -9.20 -1.90
C TYR A 154 -10.81 -8.98 -2.94
N LYS A 155 -10.29 -10.06 -3.50
CA LYS A 155 -9.53 -10.00 -4.74
C LYS A 155 -10.47 -9.65 -5.89
N LEU A 156 -10.10 -8.67 -6.72
CA LEU A 156 -10.83 -8.40 -7.96
C LEU A 156 -10.65 -9.58 -8.91
N ASN A 157 -11.74 -10.01 -9.53
CA ASN A 157 -11.75 -11.08 -10.53
C ASN A 157 -11.32 -10.55 -11.90
#